data_AF-A0AAV8GUW4-F1
#
_entry.id   AF-A0AAV8GUW4-F1
#
_cell.length_a   1.000
_cell.length_b   1.000
_cell.length_c   1.000
_cell.angle_alpha   90.00
_cell.angle_beta   90.00
_cell.angle_gamma   90.00
#
_symmetry.space_group_name_H-M   'P 1'
#
loop_
_entity.id
_entity.type
_entity.pdbx_description
1 polymer ?
#
loop_
_entity_poly.entity_id
_entity_poly.type
_entity_poly.pdbx_seq_one_letter_code
_entity_poly.pdbx_strand_id
1 'polypeptide(L)'
;MLMVSGFEKYYQIARCFRDEDLRADRQPEFTQLDMELSFVPLEDMLKLNEDLIRHIFQEIIGVHLPNPFPRLTYNEAMSRYGTDRPDLRFDLELKNVSDIFLGCNFKVFADTLANEGIIKALCVPSGAQKYSNTALKKGDVYNQAIKAGAKGLPFLKVLDKDELEGIPALISSLTPDQKGRLIKTVNAKSGDLILFAIGNPANVNKTLDRLRLFIANDLGLINHGEHSILWVTDFPMFEWNDLEQRYEALHHPFTAPNPEDIDDLTSARALAYDMIYNGVEIGGGSLRIYKREVQEKILEIVGISPEQAEEKFGYLLECLDMGAPPHGGIAYGLDRLIMLLAGASSIRDVISFPKTTTAQCALTKAPSEVDPQQLKELFSSTKSNVN
;
A
#
# COMPACT_ATOMS: atom_id res chain seq x y z
N MET A 1 -23.54 -8.84 7.24
CA MET A 1 -24.76 -9.41 7.87
C MET A 1 -25.65 -8.38 8.55
N LEU A 2 -25.15 -7.48 9.41
CA LEU A 2 -26.00 -6.45 10.05
C LEU A 2 -26.78 -5.58 9.04
N MET A 3 -26.15 -5.28 7.89
CA MET A 3 -26.80 -4.55 6.80
C MET A 3 -27.99 -5.34 6.23
N VAL A 4 -27.83 -6.66 6.06
CA VAL A 4 -28.91 -7.57 5.61
C VAL A 4 -30.02 -7.68 6.66
N SER A 5 -29.71 -7.58 7.96
CA SER A 5 -30.72 -7.59 9.02
C SER A 5 -31.48 -6.27 9.20
N GLY A 6 -31.24 -5.28 8.33
CA GLY A 6 -31.95 -4.01 8.33
C GLY A 6 -31.34 -2.89 9.18
N PHE A 7 -30.14 -3.07 9.73
CA PHE A 7 -29.40 -1.93 10.29
C PHE A 7 -28.83 -1.10 9.15
N GLU A 8 -29.20 0.19 9.08
CA GLU A 8 -28.72 1.06 8.00
C GLU A 8 -27.30 1.58 8.22
N LYS A 9 -26.93 1.86 9.48
CA LYS A 9 -25.62 2.42 9.83
C LYS A 9 -25.11 1.73 11.09
N TYR A 10 -23.91 1.19 10.98
CA TYR A 10 -23.23 0.49 12.05
C TYR A 10 -21.84 1.08 12.25
N TYR A 11 -21.41 1.16 13.51
CA TYR A 11 -20.01 1.30 13.84
C TYR A 11 -19.68 0.55 15.13
N GLN A 12 -18.42 0.16 15.28
CA GLN A 12 -17.91 -0.41 16.52
C GLN A 12 -16.42 -0.08 16.69
N ILE A 13 -16.03 0.26 17.91
CA ILE A 13 -14.62 0.18 18.30
C ILE A 13 -14.37 -1.27 18.75
N ALA A 14 -13.83 -2.08 17.84
CA ALA A 14 -13.72 -3.53 17.99
C ALA A 14 -12.27 -3.97 18.20
N ARG A 15 -12.08 -5.05 18.98
CA ARG A 15 -10.79 -5.75 19.06
C ARG A 15 -10.73 -6.78 17.95
N CYS A 16 -9.69 -6.70 17.13
CA CYS A 16 -9.40 -7.60 16.04
C CYS A 16 -8.19 -8.47 16.41
N PHE A 17 -8.16 -9.69 15.89
CA PHE A 17 -7.11 -10.67 16.14
C PHE A 17 -6.58 -11.22 14.82
N ARG A 18 -5.26 -11.21 14.63
CA ARG A 18 -4.60 -11.78 13.46
C ARG A 18 -3.29 -12.44 13.87
N ASP A 19 -3.16 -13.73 13.56
CA ASP A 19 -1.93 -14.48 13.82
C ASP A 19 -0.98 -14.33 12.61
N GLU A 20 -0.33 -13.18 12.54
CA GLU A 20 0.62 -12.81 11.49
C GLU A 20 1.97 -12.40 12.10
N ASP A 21 3.02 -12.43 11.26
CA ASP A 21 4.34 -11.92 11.64
C ASP A 21 4.28 -10.47 12.14
N LEU A 22 4.86 -10.25 13.33
CA LEU A 22 4.83 -8.96 14.00
C LEU A 22 5.87 -7.99 13.42
N ARG A 23 5.41 -6.74 13.21
CA ARG A 23 6.21 -5.60 12.76
C ARG A 23 6.09 -4.45 13.75
N ALA A 24 6.84 -3.37 13.55
CA ALA A 24 6.82 -2.21 14.45
C ALA A 24 5.43 -1.58 14.59
N ASP A 25 4.58 -1.75 13.58
CA ASP A 25 3.21 -1.25 13.46
C ASP A 25 2.15 -2.38 13.46
N ARG A 26 2.50 -3.60 13.91
CA ARG A 26 1.57 -4.73 14.00
C ARG A 26 1.57 -5.38 15.40
N GLN A 27 0.38 -5.76 15.83
CA GLN A 27 0.12 -6.51 17.07
C GLN A 27 -0.84 -7.67 16.76
N PRO A 28 -0.75 -8.80 17.49
CA PRO A 28 -1.62 -9.95 17.22
C PRO A 28 -3.07 -9.66 17.63
N GLU A 29 -3.26 -8.67 18.52
CA GLU A 29 -4.53 -8.09 18.88
C GLU A 29 -4.44 -6.57 18.69
N PHE A 30 -5.41 -5.95 18.02
CA PHE A 30 -5.39 -4.52 17.70
C PHE A 30 -6.81 -3.96 17.60
N THR A 31 -6.95 -2.64 17.70
CA THR A 31 -8.26 -1.98 17.78
C THR A 31 -8.61 -1.32 16.46
N GLN A 32 -9.82 -1.59 15.96
CA GLN A 32 -10.37 -0.90 14.79
C GLN A 32 -11.59 -0.07 15.16
N LEU A 33 -11.75 1.09 14.52
CA LEU A 33 -13.06 1.70 14.32
C LEU A 33 -13.63 1.11 13.02
N ASP A 34 -14.52 0.14 13.17
CA ASP A 34 -15.20 -0.54 12.08
C ASP A 34 -16.52 0.15 11.79
N MET A 35 -16.83 0.42 10.53
CA MET A 35 -18.03 1.14 10.10
C MET A 35 -18.61 0.48 8.85
N GLU A 36 -19.93 0.27 8.83
CA GLU A 36 -20.64 -0.28 7.68
C GLU A 36 -21.99 0.44 7.50
N LEU A 37 -22.32 0.81 6.27
CA LEU A 37 -23.51 1.58 5.93
C LEU A 37 -24.22 0.99 4.70
N SER A 38 -25.55 0.98 4.74
CA SER A 38 -26.43 0.60 3.63
C SER A 38 -26.87 1.83 2.83
N PHE A 39 -27.08 1.65 1.52
CA PHE A 39 -27.58 2.67 0.58
C PHE A 39 -26.71 3.93 0.49
N VAL A 40 -25.41 3.80 0.73
CA VAL A 40 -24.44 4.91 0.65
C VAL A 40 -23.57 4.75 -0.59
N PRO A 41 -23.67 5.65 -1.58
CA PRO A 41 -22.75 5.72 -2.72
C PRO A 41 -21.32 6.03 -2.30
N LEU A 42 -20.34 5.72 -3.17
CA LEU A 42 -18.91 5.92 -2.89
C LEU A 42 -18.58 7.35 -2.44
N GLU A 43 -19.07 8.38 -3.15
CA GLU A 43 -18.75 9.77 -2.81
C GLU A 43 -19.28 10.20 -1.44
N ASP A 44 -20.47 9.72 -1.05
CA ASP A 44 -21.04 10.01 0.27
C ASP A 44 -20.27 9.28 1.38
N MET A 45 -19.79 8.07 1.09
CA MET A 45 -18.93 7.30 2.00
C MET A 45 -17.61 8.02 2.24
N LEU A 46 -16.96 8.51 1.17
CA LEU A 46 -15.70 9.24 1.27
C LEU A 46 -15.92 10.54 2.06
N LYS A 47 -16.96 11.32 1.73
CA LYS A 47 -17.29 12.56 2.42
C LYS A 47 -17.54 12.38 3.92
N LEU A 48 -18.32 11.37 4.31
CA LEU A 48 -18.58 11.04 5.72
C LEU A 48 -17.26 10.83 6.49
N ASN A 49 -16.35 10.08 5.89
CA ASN A 49 -15.07 9.73 6.48
C ASN A 49 -14.07 10.90 6.49
N GLU A 50 -14.11 11.76 5.47
CA GLU A 50 -13.37 13.02 5.53
C GLU A 50 -13.85 13.92 6.67
N ASP A 51 -15.18 14.05 6.87
CA ASP A 51 -15.76 14.85 7.94
C ASP A 51 -15.38 14.32 9.32
N LEU A 52 -15.42 12.99 9.50
CA LEU A 52 -14.95 12.33 10.73
C LEU A 52 -13.49 12.67 11.03
N ILE A 53 -12.61 12.54 10.04
CA ILE A 53 -11.17 12.74 10.26
C ILE A 53 -10.82 14.21 10.41
N ARG A 54 -11.48 15.11 9.67
CA ARG A 54 -11.40 16.56 9.91
C ARG A 54 -11.77 16.90 11.36
N HIS A 55 -12.86 16.32 11.86
CA HIS A 55 -13.30 16.54 13.24
C HIS A 55 -12.25 16.05 14.24
N ILE A 56 -11.70 14.83 14.06
CA ILE A 56 -10.65 14.29 14.93
C ILE A 56 -9.41 15.19 14.95
N PHE A 57 -8.92 15.64 13.79
CA PHE A 57 -7.74 16.50 13.72
C PHE A 57 -7.99 17.87 14.39
N GLN A 58 -9.18 18.43 14.19
CA GLN A 58 -9.55 19.70 14.81
C GLN A 58 -9.62 19.60 16.33
N GLU A 59 -10.31 18.59 16.86
CA GLU A 59 -10.55 18.45 18.30
C GLU A 59 -9.30 18.00 19.07
N ILE A 60 -8.48 17.13 18.48
CA ILE A 60 -7.36 16.49 19.19
C ILE A 60 -6.07 17.31 19.07
N ILE A 61 -5.77 17.83 17.87
CA ILE A 61 -4.49 18.52 17.62
C ILE A 61 -4.66 19.95 17.07
N GLY A 62 -5.89 20.45 16.94
CA GLY A 62 -6.15 21.83 16.51
C GLY A 62 -5.77 22.12 15.04
N VAL A 63 -5.71 21.08 14.21
CA VAL A 63 -5.29 21.20 12.80
C VAL A 63 -6.50 21.22 11.87
N HIS A 64 -6.59 22.27 11.05
CA HIS A 64 -7.55 22.34 9.97
C HIS A 64 -7.04 21.60 8.72
N LEU A 65 -7.68 20.48 8.41
CA LEU A 65 -7.41 19.69 7.20
C LEU A 65 -8.19 20.23 5.97
N PRO A 66 -7.74 19.95 4.74
CA PRO A 66 -8.40 20.40 3.52
C PRO A 66 -9.83 19.85 3.34
N ASN A 67 -10.63 20.53 2.52
CA ASN A 67 -11.96 20.08 2.13
C ASN A 67 -12.21 20.37 0.63
N PRO A 68 -12.35 19.34 -0.22
CA PRO A 68 -12.22 17.91 0.07
C PRO A 68 -10.77 17.47 0.34
N PHE A 69 -10.54 16.22 0.76
CA PHE A 69 -9.18 15.67 0.81
C PHE A 69 -8.64 15.45 -0.61
N PRO A 70 -7.32 15.62 -0.83
CA PRO A 70 -6.68 15.17 -2.07
C PRO A 70 -7.01 13.69 -2.34
N ARG A 71 -7.23 13.36 -3.61
CA ARG A 71 -7.51 11.99 -4.06
C ARG A 71 -6.55 11.63 -5.20
N LEU A 72 -5.98 10.44 -5.13
CA LEU A 72 -5.20 9.82 -6.19
C LEU A 72 -5.85 8.50 -6.59
N THR A 73 -5.84 8.17 -7.86
CA THR A 73 -6.06 6.78 -8.28
C THR A 73 -4.85 5.92 -7.88
N TYR A 74 -5.05 4.62 -7.69
CA TYR A 74 -3.97 3.66 -7.44
C TYR A 74 -2.90 3.75 -8.53
N ASN A 75 -3.32 3.89 -9.80
CA ASN A 75 -2.41 4.05 -10.92
C ASN A 75 -1.57 5.33 -10.82
N GLU A 76 -2.15 6.46 -10.42
CA GLU A 76 -1.39 7.69 -10.17
C GLU A 76 -0.43 7.54 -9.00
N ALA A 77 -0.87 6.93 -7.90
CA ALA A 77 -0.04 6.69 -6.71
C ALA A 77 1.18 5.81 -7.04
N MET A 78 0.94 4.67 -7.70
CA MET A 78 2.00 3.76 -8.15
C MET A 78 2.89 4.37 -9.24
N SER A 79 2.33 5.16 -10.13
CA SER A 79 3.09 5.83 -11.19
C SER A 79 4.04 6.87 -10.61
N ARG A 80 3.52 7.79 -9.78
CA ARG A 80 4.22 8.97 -9.26
C ARG A 80 5.05 8.71 -8.01
N TYR A 81 4.69 7.73 -7.19
CA TYR A 81 5.35 7.51 -5.89
C TYR A 81 5.85 6.08 -5.70
N GLY A 82 5.36 5.13 -6.50
CA GLY A 82 5.76 3.72 -6.39
C GLY A 82 5.14 2.99 -5.21
N THR A 83 4.11 3.59 -4.59
CA THR A 83 3.34 3.00 -3.48
C THR A 83 1.91 3.52 -3.53
N ASP A 84 0.99 2.69 -3.05
CA ASP A 84 -0.41 2.96 -2.73
C ASP A 84 -0.63 3.76 -1.43
N ARG A 85 0.42 4.02 -0.66
CA ARG A 85 0.39 4.84 0.56
C ARG A 85 1.44 5.95 0.52
N PRO A 86 1.34 6.89 -0.44
CA PRO A 86 2.37 7.91 -0.60
C PRO A 86 2.35 8.95 0.52
N ASP A 87 3.54 9.35 0.97
CA ASP A 87 3.72 10.53 1.81
C ASP A 87 3.87 11.77 0.93
N LEU A 88 2.93 12.72 0.95
CA LEU A 88 2.97 13.91 0.09
C LEU A 88 3.62 15.13 0.75
N ARG A 89 4.23 15.01 1.94
CA ARG A 89 4.88 16.15 2.64
C ARG A 89 6.15 16.66 1.96
N PHE A 90 6.63 15.97 0.93
CA PHE A 90 7.85 16.34 0.22
C PHE A 90 7.74 15.96 -1.27
N ASP A 91 8.34 16.80 -2.11
CA ASP A 91 8.34 16.63 -3.57
C ASP A 91 9.54 15.79 -4.02
N LEU A 92 9.27 14.56 -4.46
CA LEU A 92 10.24 13.60 -5.01
C LEU A 92 9.48 12.54 -5.83
N GLU A 93 8.79 12.99 -6.88
CA GLU A 93 8.04 12.07 -7.75
C GLU A 93 8.95 11.19 -8.61
N LEU A 94 8.49 9.97 -8.86
CA LEU A 94 9.07 9.04 -9.82
C LEU A 94 8.63 9.42 -11.22
N LYS A 95 9.57 9.39 -12.17
CA LYS A 95 9.28 9.65 -13.58
C LYS A 95 9.65 8.43 -14.42
N ASN A 96 8.70 7.93 -15.21
CA ASN A 96 8.98 6.90 -16.20
C ASN A 96 9.78 7.52 -17.35
N VAL A 97 10.94 6.94 -17.63
CA VAL A 97 11.88 7.41 -18.65
C VAL A 97 12.18 6.31 -19.67
N SER A 98 11.45 5.21 -19.66
CA SER A 98 11.64 4.04 -20.54
C SER A 98 11.73 4.45 -22.01
N ASP A 99 10.81 5.31 -22.47
CA ASP A 99 10.75 5.79 -23.86
C ASP A 99 11.99 6.57 -24.30
N ILE A 100 12.70 7.19 -23.36
CA ILE A 100 13.92 7.96 -23.64
C ILE A 100 15.07 7.01 -23.97
N PHE A 101 15.07 5.82 -23.38
CA PHE A 101 16.14 4.82 -23.52
C PHE A 101 15.85 3.74 -24.56
N LEU A 102 14.75 3.84 -25.32
CA LEU A 102 14.49 2.97 -26.48
C LEU A 102 15.65 3.08 -27.48
N GLY A 103 16.21 1.93 -27.85
CA GLY A 103 17.36 1.84 -28.75
C GLY A 103 18.69 2.32 -28.15
N CYS A 104 18.79 2.51 -26.83
CA CYS A 104 20.07 2.84 -26.20
C CYS A 104 21.05 1.65 -26.25
N ASN A 105 22.35 1.96 -26.34
CA ASN A 105 23.40 0.93 -26.39
C ASN A 105 23.90 0.51 -24.99
N PHE A 106 23.30 1.05 -23.92
CA PHE A 106 23.65 0.64 -22.57
C PHE A 106 22.96 -0.69 -22.26
N LYS A 107 23.71 -1.79 -22.42
CA LYS A 107 23.22 -3.17 -22.36
C LYS A 107 22.19 -3.44 -21.25
N VAL A 108 22.46 -2.96 -20.03
CA VAL A 108 21.59 -3.20 -18.88
C VAL A 108 20.18 -2.59 -19.10
N PHE A 109 20.09 -1.43 -19.73
CA PHE A 109 18.80 -0.77 -20.02
C PHE A 109 18.13 -1.40 -21.24
N ALA A 110 18.90 -1.65 -22.30
CA ALA A 110 18.41 -2.31 -23.51
C ALA A 110 17.81 -3.69 -23.22
N ASP A 111 18.53 -4.53 -22.46
CA ASP A 111 18.08 -5.86 -22.05
C ASP A 111 16.82 -5.77 -21.18
N THR A 112 16.70 -4.75 -20.32
CA THR A 112 15.50 -4.57 -19.49
C THR A 112 14.27 -4.26 -20.34
N LEU A 113 14.39 -3.32 -21.27
CA LEU A 113 13.29 -2.92 -22.16
C LEU A 113 12.89 -4.04 -23.12
N ALA A 114 13.85 -4.86 -23.56
CA ALA A 114 13.58 -6.03 -24.39
C ALA A 114 12.81 -7.14 -23.66
N ASN A 115 12.86 -7.17 -22.33
CA ASN A 115 12.14 -8.13 -21.48
C ASN A 115 10.92 -7.50 -20.81
N GLU A 116 10.28 -6.51 -21.45
CA GLU A 116 9.06 -5.82 -20.97
C GLU A 116 9.22 -5.15 -19.59
N GLY A 117 10.45 -4.90 -19.16
CA GLY A 117 10.76 -4.13 -17.97
C GLY A 117 10.61 -2.63 -18.20
N ILE A 118 10.61 -1.88 -17.10
CA ILE A 118 10.52 -0.41 -17.11
C ILE A 118 11.78 0.23 -16.51
N ILE A 119 11.98 1.50 -16.86
CA ILE A 119 13.03 2.36 -16.32
C ILE A 119 12.35 3.59 -15.72
N LYS A 120 12.46 3.76 -14.41
CA LYS A 120 12.02 4.97 -13.71
C LYS A 120 13.21 5.70 -13.09
N ALA A 121 13.07 7.02 -13.00
CA ALA A 121 14.05 7.92 -12.42
C ALA A 121 13.47 8.66 -11.21
N LEU A 122 14.34 8.94 -10.24
CA LEU A 122 14.12 9.81 -9.09
C LEU A 122 15.12 10.96 -9.16
N CYS A 123 14.63 12.20 -9.27
CA CYS A 123 15.48 13.39 -9.26
C CYS A 123 15.63 13.90 -7.82
N VAL A 124 16.86 13.99 -7.34
CA VAL A 124 17.20 14.36 -5.97
C VAL A 124 17.78 15.78 -5.98
N PRO A 125 17.10 16.75 -5.37
CA PRO A 125 17.52 18.15 -5.39
C PRO A 125 18.87 18.32 -4.67
N SER A 126 19.80 19.03 -5.31
CA SER A 126 21.17 19.24 -4.78
C SER A 126 21.95 17.94 -4.46
N GLY A 127 21.48 16.79 -4.95
CA GLY A 127 22.05 15.49 -4.61
C GLY A 127 23.45 15.26 -5.18
N ALA A 128 23.86 15.99 -6.23
CA ALA A 128 25.19 15.85 -6.82
C ALA A 128 26.31 16.27 -5.87
N GLN A 129 26.04 17.26 -5.01
CA GLN A 129 26.99 17.78 -4.01
C GLN A 129 26.96 16.94 -2.73
N LYS A 130 25.78 16.48 -2.31
CA LYS A 130 25.60 15.67 -1.09
C LYS A 130 26.21 14.28 -1.23
N TYR A 131 25.97 13.59 -2.35
CA TYR A 131 26.32 12.18 -2.50
C TYR A 131 27.56 11.99 -3.40
N SER A 132 28.62 11.44 -2.83
CA SER A 132 29.82 11.07 -3.58
C SER A 132 29.57 9.86 -4.50
N ASN A 133 30.36 9.70 -5.57
CA ASN A 133 30.25 8.53 -6.44
C ASN A 133 30.50 7.20 -5.69
N THR A 134 31.30 7.22 -4.61
CA THR A 134 31.49 6.06 -3.74
C THR A 134 30.23 5.73 -2.97
N ALA A 135 29.54 6.73 -2.41
CA ALA A 135 28.28 6.54 -1.69
C ALA A 135 27.18 5.95 -2.61
N LEU A 136 27.14 6.38 -3.87
CA LEU A 136 26.18 5.89 -4.86
C LEU A 136 26.48 4.48 -5.38
N LYS A 137 27.71 3.98 -5.21
CA LYS A 137 28.12 2.64 -5.66
C LYS A 137 28.17 1.60 -4.55
N LYS A 138 28.42 2.02 -3.29
CA LYS A 138 28.62 1.10 -2.13
C LYS A 138 28.19 1.70 -0.78
N GLY A 139 27.62 2.90 -0.75
CA GLY A 139 27.17 3.56 0.49
C GLY A 139 25.72 3.25 0.83
N ASP A 140 25.17 4.02 1.76
CA ASP A 140 23.83 3.75 2.31
C ASP A 140 22.72 3.85 1.25
N VAL A 141 22.75 4.85 0.38
CA VAL A 141 21.78 4.98 -0.73
C VAL A 141 21.79 3.72 -1.60
N TYR A 142 22.98 3.23 -1.97
CA TYR A 142 23.12 1.99 -2.72
C TYR A 142 22.58 0.79 -1.94
N ASN A 143 22.93 0.67 -0.66
CA ASN A 143 22.49 -0.43 0.20
C ASN A 143 20.97 -0.45 0.38
N GLN A 144 20.30 0.71 0.44
CA GLN A 144 18.84 0.77 0.47
C GLN A 144 18.23 0.21 -0.82
N ALA A 145 18.78 0.56 -1.99
CA ALA A 145 18.33 0.01 -3.27
C ALA A 145 18.47 -1.52 -3.31
N ILE A 146 19.63 -2.05 -2.89
CA ILE A 146 19.87 -3.51 -2.86
C ILE A 146 18.91 -4.21 -1.90
N LYS A 147 18.67 -3.65 -0.70
CA LYS A 147 17.68 -4.17 0.26
C LYS A 147 16.25 -4.22 -0.29
N ALA A 148 15.90 -3.34 -1.24
CA ALA A 148 14.61 -3.37 -1.90
C ALA A 148 14.49 -4.46 -2.98
N GLY A 149 15.62 -5.00 -3.45
CA GLY A 149 15.68 -5.99 -4.53
C GLY A 149 16.34 -5.48 -5.82
N ALA A 150 16.92 -4.28 -5.82
CA ALA A 150 17.66 -3.77 -6.97
C ALA A 150 18.97 -4.56 -7.18
N LYS A 151 19.36 -4.79 -8.44
CA LYS A 151 20.66 -5.41 -8.79
C LYS A 151 21.80 -4.39 -8.86
N GLY A 152 21.48 -3.11 -8.85
CA GLY A 152 22.40 -1.99 -8.90
C GLY A 152 21.63 -0.68 -8.89
N LEU A 153 22.37 0.44 -8.83
CA LEU A 153 21.81 1.78 -8.80
C LEU A 153 22.51 2.66 -9.84
N PRO A 154 22.06 2.65 -11.10
CA PRO A 154 22.53 3.59 -12.09
C PRO A 154 22.20 5.03 -11.66
N PHE A 155 23.09 5.96 -11.95
CA PHE A 155 22.92 7.36 -11.57
C PHE A 155 23.62 8.32 -12.54
N LEU A 156 23.12 9.56 -12.58
CA LEU A 156 23.71 10.69 -13.29
C LEU A 156 23.63 11.94 -12.41
N LYS A 157 24.67 12.76 -12.42
CA LYS A 157 24.71 14.08 -11.79
C LYS A 157 24.53 15.14 -12.87
N VAL A 158 23.70 16.13 -12.60
CA VAL A 158 23.51 17.29 -13.47
C VAL A 158 24.48 18.38 -13.05
N LEU A 159 25.40 18.75 -13.92
CA LEU A 159 26.38 19.81 -13.74
C LEU A 159 25.85 21.14 -14.30
N ASP A 160 26.70 22.15 -14.32
CA ASP A 160 26.38 23.44 -14.95
C ASP A 160 26.08 23.27 -16.45
N LYS A 161 25.15 24.08 -16.97
CA LYS A 161 24.73 24.07 -18.38
C LYS A 161 24.17 22.71 -18.85
N ASP A 162 23.48 22.00 -17.97
CA ASP A 162 22.80 20.72 -18.27
C ASP A 162 23.76 19.60 -18.74
N GLU A 163 25.06 19.70 -18.41
CA GLU A 163 26.00 18.61 -18.62
C GLU A 163 25.75 17.46 -17.63
N LEU A 164 25.98 16.22 -18.07
CA LEU A 164 25.75 15.02 -17.27
C LEU A 164 27.07 14.33 -16.93
N GLU A 165 27.30 14.06 -15.65
CA GLU A 165 28.40 13.25 -15.11
C GLU A 165 27.85 11.99 -14.42
N GLY A 166 28.65 10.93 -14.24
CA GLY A 166 28.18 9.69 -13.64
C GLY A 166 28.78 8.46 -14.30
N ILE A 167 27.94 7.49 -14.65
CA ILE A 167 28.40 6.23 -15.25
C ILE A 167 28.80 6.48 -16.72
N PRO A 168 30.09 6.32 -17.11
CA PRO A 168 30.55 6.70 -18.44
C PRO A 168 29.81 5.98 -19.57
N ALA A 169 29.57 4.67 -19.41
CA ALA A 169 28.85 3.86 -20.39
C ALA A 169 27.38 4.29 -20.58
N LEU A 170 26.74 4.81 -19.53
CA LEU A 170 25.38 5.34 -19.61
C LEU A 170 25.37 6.68 -20.35
N ILE A 171 26.31 7.57 -20.01
CA ILE A 171 26.42 8.89 -20.66
C ILE A 171 26.75 8.76 -22.15
N SER A 172 27.67 7.87 -22.50
CA SER A 172 28.06 7.62 -23.90
C SER A 172 26.96 6.94 -24.72
N SER A 173 25.99 6.29 -24.05
CA SER A 173 24.84 5.66 -24.73
C SER A 173 23.73 6.65 -25.10
N LEU A 174 23.76 7.85 -24.51
CA LEU A 174 22.72 8.87 -24.69
C LEU A 174 23.08 9.86 -25.80
N THR A 175 22.17 10.04 -26.75
CA THR A 175 22.25 11.11 -27.74
C THR A 175 21.96 12.49 -27.12
N PRO A 176 22.37 13.60 -27.75
CA PRO A 176 22.05 14.95 -27.24
C PRO A 176 20.54 15.20 -27.04
N ASP A 177 19.70 14.68 -27.94
CA ASP A 177 18.23 14.76 -27.81
C ASP A 177 17.73 14.00 -26.58
N GLN A 178 18.20 12.76 -26.38
CA GLN A 178 17.83 11.95 -25.22
C GLN A 178 18.26 12.61 -23.90
N LYS A 179 19.44 13.25 -23.86
CA LYS A 179 19.89 14.01 -22.67
C LYS A 179 18.96 15.17 -22.36
N GLY A 180 18.63 15.99 -23.37
CA GLY A 180 17.72 17.12 -23.20
C GLY A 180 16.32 16.68 -22.77
N ARG A 181 15.78 15.62 -23.38
CA ARG A 181 14.50 15.02 -23.00
C ARG A 181 14.53 14.48 -21.57
N LEU A 182 15.60 13.79 -21.17
CA LEU A 182 15.75 13.27 -19.81
C LEU A 182 15.68 14.39 -18.77
N ILE A 183 16.54 15.41 -18.91
CA ILE A 183 16.61 16.54 -17.97
C ILE A 183 15.26 17.24 -17.87
N LYS A 184 14.58 17.46 -19.01
CA LYS A 184 13.24 18.05 -19.05
C LYS A 184 12.19 17.16 -18.37
N THR A 185 12.17 15.86 -18.64
CA THR A 185 11.18 14.92 -18.08
C THR A 185 11.30 14.79 -16.57
N VAL A 186 12.53 14.74 -16.04
CA VAL A 186 12.78 14.69 -14.59
C VAL A 186 12.83 16.07 -13.93
N ASN A 187 12.63 17.14 -14.71
CA ASN A 187 12.72 18.54 -14.28
C ASN A 187 14.00 18.83 -13.45
N ALA A 188 15.13 18.25 -13.86
CA ALA A 188 16.38 18.36 -13.13
C ALA A 188 17.06 19.70 -13.38
N LYS A 189 17.76 20.21 -12.36
CA LYS A 189 18.55 21.44 -12.41
C LYS A 189 20.03 21.14 -12.15
N SER A 190 20.91 22.07 -12.48
CA SER A 190 22.31 21.99 -12.11
C SER A 190 22.48 21.78 -10.60
N GLY A 191 23.27 20.77 -10.22
CA GLY A 191 23.45 20.32 -8.84
C GLY A 191 22.59 19.11 -8.44
N ASP A 192 21.62 18.72 -9.26
CA ASP A 192 20.73 17.60 -8.93
C ASP A 192 21.34 16.23 -9.28
N LEU A 193 20.83 15.19 -8.64
CA LEU A 193 21.21 13.80 -8.87
C LEU A 193 20.01 13.01 -9.38
N ILE A 194 20.17 12.34 -10.52
CA ILE A 194 19.18 11.45 -11.10
C ILE A 194 19.57 10.02 -10.73
N LEU A 195 18.72 9.35 -9.95
CA LEU A 195 18.84 7.92 -9.62
C LEU A 195 17.88 7.12 -10.50
N PHE A 196 18.31 5.94 -10.97
CA PHE A 196 17.48 5.07 -11.79
C PHE A 196 17.21 3.74 -11.10
N ALA A 197 16.00 3.22 -11.26
CA ALA A 197 15.69 1.82 -11.02
C ALA A 197 15.14 1.19 -12.30
N ILE A 198 15.51 -0.07 -12.51
CA ILE A 198 15.23 -0.82 -13.74
C ILE A 198 14.82 -2.25 -13.41
N GLY A 199 13.90 -2.80 -14.18
CA GLY A 199 13.39 -4.16 -14.02
C GLY A 199 11.88 -4.23 -14.16
N ASN A 200 11.25 -5.22 -13.53
CA ASN A 200 9.79 -5.30 -13.51
C ASN A 200 9.17 -4.12 -12.73
N PRO A 201 7.92 -3.72 -13.03
CA PRO A 201 7.29 -2.56 -12.41
C PRO A 201 7.24 -2.60 -10.88
N ALA A 202 6.90 -3.76 -10.30
CA ALA A 202 6.79 -3.92 -8.85
C ALA A 202 8.12 -3.66 -8.12
N ASN A 203 9.23 -4.25 -8.60
CA ASN A 203 10.55 -4.07 -7.99
C ASN A 203 11.08 -2.64 -8.20
N VAL A 204 10.83 -2.05 -9.37
CA VAL A 204 11.22 -0.67 -9.67
C VAL A 204 10.51 0.31 -8.73
N ASN A 205 9.18 0.18 -8.59
CA ASN A 205 8.38 1.01 -7.69
C ASN A 205 8.83 0.86 -6.23
N LYS A 206 8.95 -0.39 -5.74
CA LYS A 206 9.43 -0.68 -4.38
C LYS A 206 10.83 -0.11 -4.10
N THR A 207 11.73 -0.21 -5.08
CA THR A 207 13.10 0.33 -4.96
C THR A 207 13.08 1.84 -4.84
N LEU A 208 12.36 2.52 -5.74
CA LEU A 208 12.37 3.98 -5.76
C LEU A 208 11.57 4.60 -4.63
N ASP A 209 10.46 4.00 -4.19
CA ASP A 209 9.74 4.45 -2.99
C ASP A 209 10.65 4.38 -1.75
N ARG A 210 11.36 3.26 -1.56
CA ARG A 210 12.31 3.11 -0.45
C ARG A 210 13.42 4.18 -0.51
N LEU A 211 13.99 4.42 -1.69
CA LEU A 211 15.01 5.44 -1.87
C LEU A 211 14.46 6.85 -1.62
N ARG A 212 13.28 7.13 -2.14
CA ARG A 212 12.55 8.39 -1.96
C ARG A 212 12.38 8.72 -0.47
N LEU A 213 11.86 7.79 0.32
CA LEU A 213 11.70 7.98 1.77
C LEU A 213 13.05 8.11 2.48
N PHE A 214 14.04 7.28 2.14
CA PHE A 214 15.37 7.37 2.75
C PHE A 214 16.03 8.74 2.50
N ILE A 215 15.99 9.21 1.26
CA ILE A 215 16.59 10.48 0.84
C ILE A 215 15.85 11.66 1.45
N ALA A 216 14.52 11.61 1.51
CA ALA A 216 13.73 12.66 2.16
C ALA A 216 14.10 12.83 3.64
N ASN A 217 14.36 11.73 4.35
CA ASN A 217 14.85 11.77 5.73
C ASN A 217 16.30 12.29 5.81
N ASP A 218 17.22 11.79 4.99
CA ASP A 218 18.64 12.18 5.01
C ASP A 218 18.88 13.66 4.63
N LEU A 219 18.03 14.20 3.77
CA LEU A 219 18.07 15.60 3.35
C LEU A 219 17.17 16.52 4.21
N GLY A 220 16.40 15.96 5.15
CA GLY A 220 15.48 16.73 5.98
C GLY A 220 14.35 17.41 5.19
N LEU A 221 13.87 16.78 4.11
CA LEU A 221 12.81 17.31 3.25
C LEU A 221 11.41 17.17 3.86
N ILE A 222 11.26 16.28 4.84
CA ILE A 222 9.97 16.00 5.48
C ILE A 222 9.68 17.09 6.51
N ASN A 223 8.67 17.93 6.26
CA ASN A 223 8.19 18.87 7.27
C ASN A 223 7.33 18.13 8.29
N HIS A 224 7.87 17.89 9.49
CA HIS A 224 7.17 17.19 10.57
C HIS A 224 6.00 17.99 11.18
N GLY A 225 5.90 19.30 10.91
CA GLY A 225 4.75 20.12 11.30
C GLY A 225 3.59 20.09 10.30
N GLU A 226 3.79 19.48 9.13
CA GLU A 226 2.75 19.33 8.11
C GLU A 226 2.06 17.96 8.18
N HIS A 227 0.78 17.96 7.80
CA HIS A 227 -0.07 16.78 7.79
C HIS A 227 -0.53 16.52 6.35
N SER A 228 -0.04 15.43 5.76
CA SER A 228 -0.50 14.95 4.46
C SER A 228 -1.57 13.89 4.67
N ILE A 229 -2.80 14.23 4.32
CA ILE A 229 -3.92 13.29 4.29
C ILE A 229 -4.48 13.21 2.87
N LEU A 230 -4.78 12.00 2.40
CA LEU A 230 -5.35 11.78 1.08
C LEU A 230 -6.14 10.47 1.01
N TRP A 231 -6.95 10.36 -0.04
CA TRP A 231 -7.53 9.11 -0.49
C TRP A 231 -6.70 8.51 -1.62
N VAL A 232 -6.54 7.18 -1.60
CA VAL A 232 -6.21 6.40 -2.78
C VAL A 232 -7.43 5.57 -3.17
N THR A 233 -7.85 5.64 -4.43
CA THR A 233 -9.05 4.94 -4.96
C THR A 233 -8.71 4.18 -6.24
N ASP A 234 -9.69 3.55 -6.87
CA ASP A 234 -9.55 2.91 -8.20
C ASP A 234 -8.46 1.82 -8.19
N PHE A 235 -8.39 1.07 -7.09
CA PHE A 235 -7.52 -0.08 -6.97
C PHE A 235 -7.91 -1.15 -8.00
N PRO A 236 -6.95 -1.96 -8.49
CA PRO A 236 -7.30 -3.17 -9.21
C PRO A 236 -8.05 -4.15 -8.27
N MET A 237 -9.01 -4.89 -8.81
CA MET A 237 -9.71 -5.95 -8.06
C MET A 237 -8.75 -7.05 -7.59
N PHE A 238 -7.81 -7.41 -8.47
CA PHE A 238 -6.94 -8.56 -8.30
C PHE A 238 -5.48 -8.22 -8.57
N GLU A 239 -4.58 -8.95 -7.92
CA GLU A 239 -3.17 -9.04 -8.28
C GLU A 239 -2.81 -10.48 -8.64
N TRP A 240 -1.90 -10.65 -9.61
CA TRP A 240 -1.40 -11.97 -9.97
C TRP A 240 -0.30 -12.39 -9.00
N ASN A 241 -0.48 -13.54 -8.36
CA ASN A 241 0.52 -14.14 -7.48
C ASN A 241 1.36 -15.16 -8.27
N ASP A 242 2.62 -14.78 -8.57
CA ASP A 242 3.56 -15.64 -9.29
C ASP A 242 3.95 -16.92 -8.52
N LEU A 243 3.88 -16.94 -7.19
CA LEU A 243 4.25 -18.11 -6.39
C LEU A 243 3.12 -19.15 -6.40
N GLU A 244 1.88 -18.70 -6.24
CA GLU A 244 0.71 -19.56 -6.18
C GLU A 244 0.03 -19.77 -7.54
N GLN A 245 0.48 -19.05 -8.57
CA GLN A 245 -0.04 -19.11 -9.95
C GLN A 245 -1.56 -18.88 -10.01
N ARG A 246 -2.04 -17.89 -9.25
CA ARG A 246 -3.46 -17.52 -9.18
C ARG A 246 -3.65 -16.04 -8.93
N TYR A 247 -4.87 -15.55 -9.18
CA TYR A 247 -5.27 -14.21 -8.76
C TYR A 247 -5.58 -14.17 -7.27
N GLU A 248 -5.11 -13.11 -6.61
CA GLU A 248 -5.44 -12.78 -5.23
C GLU A 248 -6.19 -11.45 -5.20
N ALA A 249 -7.19 -11.34 -4.31
CA ALA A 249 -7.90 -10.09 -4.13
C ALA A 249 -6.99 -9.08 -3.41
N LEU A 250 -6.89 -7.85 -3.94
CA LEU A 250 -6.02 -6.83 -3.36
C LEU A 250 -6.52 -6.34 -1.98
N HIS A 251 -7.83 -6.21 -1.83
CA HIS A 251 -8.49 -5.88 -0.56
C HIS A 251 -9.08 -7.15 0.08
N HIS A 252 -10.37 -7.40 -0.14
CA HIS A 252 -11.04 -8.62 0.32
C HIS A 252 -12.00 -9.11 -0.78
N PRO A 253 -12.29 -10.43 -0.84
CA PRO A 253 -13.04 -11.03 -1.94
C PRO A 253 -14.51 -10.61 -2.04
N PHE A 254 -15.01 -9.76 -1.12
CA PHE A 254 -16.39 -9.25 -1.14
C PHE A 254 -16.47 -7.79 -1.65
N THR A 255 -15.35 -7.25 -2.14
CA THR A 255 -15.29 -5.90 -2.71
C THR A 255 -16.02 -5.85 -4.04
N ALA A 256 -16.88 -4.85 -4.23
CA ALA A 256 -17.62 -4.66 -5.47
C ALA A 256 -16.70 -4.20 -6.60
N PRO A 257 -16.81 -4.79 -7.80
CA PRO A 257 -16.15 -4.25 -8.99
C PRO A 257 -16.82 -2.95 -9.42
N ASN A 258 -16.06 -2.12 -10.13
CA ASN A 258 -16.58 -0.93 -10.78
C ASN A 258 -17.62 -1.37 -11.84
N PRO A 259 -18.85 -0.81 -11.82
CA PRO A 259 -19.89 -1.17 -12.77
C PRO A 259 -19.49 -0.98 -14.24
N GLU A 260 -18.58 -0.05 -14.53
CA GLU A 260 -18.06 0.21 -15.88
C GLU A 260 -17.16 -0.92 -16.41
N ASP A 261 -16.60 -1.74 -15.51
CA ASP A 261 -15.61 -2.77 -15.83
C ASP A 261 -16.20 -4.19 -15.68
N ILE A 262 -17.53 -4.32 -15.58
CA ILE A 262 -18.20 -5.59 -15.23
C ILE A 262 -18.06 -6.66 -16.32
N ASP A 263 -17.78 -6.26 -17.56
CA ASP A 263 -17.61 -7.15 -18.71
C ASP A 263 -16.25 -7.91 -18.66
N ASP A 264 -15.24 -7.36 -17.98
CA ASP A 264 -13.96 -8.01 -17.73
C ASP A 264 -13.54 -7.82 -16.27
N LEU A 265 -14.03 -8.73 -15.42
CA LEU A 265 -13.71 -8.71 -13.99
C LEU A 265 -12.22 -8.88 -13.69
N THR A 266 -11.45 -9.55 -14.55
CA THR A 266 -10.03 -9.85 -14.27
C THR A 266 -9.16 -8.60 -14.31
N SER A 267 -9.55 -7.59 -15.09
CA SER A 267 -8.90 -6.29 -15.17
C SER A 267 -9.70 -5.17 -14.50
N ALA A 268 -10.83 -5.50 -13.85
CA ALA A 268 -11.73 -4.51 -13.27
C ALA A 268 -11.10 -3.73 -12.13
N ARG A 269 -11.50 -2.45 -12.03
CA ARG A 269 -11.24 -1.63 -10.85
C ARG A 269 -12.18 -2.05 -9.72
N ALA A 270 -11.69 -2.00 -8.49
CA ALA A 270 -12.45 -2.15 -7.29
C ALA A 270 -13.08 -0.82 -6.86
N LEU A 271 -14.30 -0.87 -6.33
CA LEU A 271 -14.88 0.24 -5.55
C LEU A 271 -14.30 0.27 -4.13
N ALA A 272 -12.96 0.25 -4.05
CA ALA A 272 -12.18 0.28 -2.82
C ALA A 272 -11.45 1.62 -2.67
N TYR A 273 -11.16 1.96 -1.42
CA TYR A 273 -10.59 3.25 -1.05
C TYR A 273 -9.82 3.14 0.26
N ASP A 274 -8.61 3.69 0.25
CA ASP A 274 -7.73 3.72 1.42
C ASP A 274 -7.42 5.17 1.79
N MET A 275 -7.50 5.48 3.09
CA MET A 275 -7.10 6.76 3.63
C MET A 275 -5.66 6.68 4.11
N ILE A 276 -4.84 7.56 3.56
CA ILE A 276 -3.41 7.63 3.85
C ILE A 276 -3.12 8.89 4.65
N TYR A 277 -2.39 8.75 5.75
CA TYR A 277 -1.88 9.84 6.56
C TYR A 277 -0.36 9.73 6.68
N ASN A 278 0.37 10.72 6.17
CA ASN A 278 1.84 10.81 6.25
C ASN A 278 2.57 9.55 5.75
N GLY A 279 2.09 8.96 4.66
CA GLY A 279 2.65 7.73 4.06
C GLY A 279 2.24 6.43 4.77
N VAL A 280 1.26 6.50 5.66
CA VAL A 280 0.75 5.37 6.42
C VAL A 280 -0.75 5.21 6.16
N GLU A 281 -1.16 4.02 5.75
CA GLU A 281 -2.57 3.66 5.60
C GLU A 281 -3.24 3.62 6.99
N ILE A 282 -4.16 4.55 7.27
CA ILE A 282 -4.85 4.63 8.57
C ILE A 282 -6.23 3.98 8.55
N GLY A 283 -6.81 3.79 7.38
CA GLY A 283 -8.03 3.03 7.19
C GLY A 283 -8.25 2.65 5.74
N GLY A 284 -9.02 1.60 5.53
CA GLY A 284 -9.30 1.04 4.21
C GLY A 284 -10.70 0.46 4.17
N GLY A 285 -11.34 0.57 3.01
CA GLY A 285 -12.75 0.24 2.85
C GLY A 285 -13.12 -0.07 1.41
N SER A 286 -14.33 -0.57 1.23
CA SER A 286 -14.90 -0.77 -0.09
C SER A 286 -16.42 -0.78 -0.05
N LEU A 287 -17.04 -0.54 -1.21
CA LEU A 287 -18.41 -0.97 -1.43
C LEU A 287 -18.43 -2.48 -1.60
N ARG A 288 -19.48 -3.14 -1.09
CA ARG A 288 -19.57 -4.60 -1.05
C ARG A 288 -20.42 -5.13 -2.20
N ILE A 289 -20.11 -6.35 -2.61
CA ILE A 289 -20.97 -7.12 -3.50
C ILE A 289 -22.25 -7.47 -2.73
N TYR A 290 -23.40 -7.14 -3.33
CA TYR A 290 -24.72 -7.46 -2.77
C TYR A 290 -25.52 -8.43 -3.66
N LYS A 291 -24.92 -8.96 -4.73
CA LYS A 291 -25.52 -9.94 -5.65
C LYS A 291 -24.74 -11.25 -5.62
N ARG A 292 -25.41 -12.36 -5.34
CA ARG A 292 -24.80 -13.70 -5.27
C ARG A 292 -24.03 -14.08 -6.53
N GLU A 293 -24.64 -13.92 -7.71
CA GLU A 293 -24.01 -14.25 -9.00
C GLU A 293 -22.66 -13.54 -9.21
N VAL A 294 -22.56 -12.28 -8.79
CA VAL A 294 -21.32 -11.51 -8.90
C VAL A 294 -20.28 -12.01 -7.89
N GLN A 295 -20.73 -12.33 -6.68
CA GLN A 295 -19.86 -12.85 -5.62
C GLN A 295 -19.26 -14.21 -5.99
N GLU A 296 -20.06 -15.12 -6.56
CA GLU A 296 -19.61 -16.45 -7.01
C GLU A 296 -18.56 -16.34 -8.12
N LYS A 297 -18.78 -15.48 -9.12
CA LYS A 297 -17.79 -15.23 -10.19
C LYS A 297 -16.46 -14.73 -9.63
N ILE A 298 -16.49 -13.83 -8.64
CA ILE A 298 -15.27 -13.30 -8.02
C ILE A 298 -14.54 -14.38 -7.21
N LEU A 299 -15.27 -15.23 -6.49
CA LEU A 299 -14.70 -16.37 -5.76
C LEU A 299 -14.04 -17.37 -6.72
N GLU A 300 -14.67 -17.65 -7.85
CA GLU A 300 -14.10 -18.53 -8.89
C GLU A 300 -12.79 -17.96 -9.46
N ILE A 301 -12.75 -16.65 -9.76
CA ILE A 301 -11.54 -15.98 -10.27
C ILE A 301 -10.35 -16.10 -9.30
N VAL A 302 -10.58 -16.00 -7.99
CA VAL A 302 -9.52 -16.15 -6.97
C VAL A 302 -9.19 -17.62 -6.64
N GLY A 303 -9.77 -18.56 -7.40
CA GLY A 303 -9.48 -19.99 -7.33
C GLY A 303 -10.29 -20.76 -6.29
N ILE A 304 -11.44 -20.24 -5.86
CA ILE A 304 -12.34 -20.92 -4.92
C ILE A 304 -13.45 -21.60 -5.72
N SER A 305 -13.52 -22.93 -5.68
CA SER A 305 -14.55 -23.68 -6.41
C SER A 305 -15.94 -23.42 -5.84
N PRO A 306 -17.02 -23.65 -6.61
CA PRO A 306 -18.40 -23.50 -6.10
C PRO A 306 -18.66 -24.30 -4.82
N GLU A 307 -18.12 -25.52 -4.71
CA GLU A 307 -18.26 -26.37 -3.52
C GLU A 307 -17.54 -25.75 -2.31
N GLN A 308 -16.33 -25.22 -2.52
CA GLN A 308 -15.57 -24.54 -1.47
C GLN A 308 -16.22 -23.21 -1.07
N ALA A 309 -16.82 -22.50 -2.04
CA ALA A 309 -17.54 -21.27 -1.80
C ALA A 309 -18.76 -21.53 -0.92
N GLU A 310 -19.53 -22.58 -1.19
CA GLU A 310 -20.68 -22.97 -0.37
C GLU A 310 -20.23 -23.45 1.02
N GLU A 311 -19.19 -24.27 1.12
CA GLU A 311 -18.66 -24.77 2.39
C GLU A 311 -18.17 -23.64 3.31
N LYS A 312 -17.45 -22.67 2.75
CA LYS A 312 -16.81 -21.58 3.52
C LYS A 312 -17.68 -20.34 3.68
N PHE A 313 -18.51 -20.04 2.69
CA PHE A 313 -19.25 -18.78 2.56
C PHE A 313 -20.74 -18.97 2.24
N GLY A 314 -21.28 -20.20 2.25
CA GLY A 314 -22.70 -20.45 1.95
C GLY A 314 -23.65 -19.59 2.79
N TYR A 315 -23.34 -19.41 4.07
CA TYR A 315 -24.10 -18.51 4.95
C TYR A 315 -24.16 -17.07 4.42
N LEU A 316 -23.08 -16.56 3.82
CA LEU A 316 -23.02 -15.22 3.25
C LEU A 316 -23.79 -15.20 1.93
N LEU A 317 -23.58 -16.18 1.06
CA LEU A 317 -24.23 -16.29 -0.25
C LEU A 317 -25.76 -16.38 -0.13
N GLU A 318 -26.26 -17.22 0.79
CA GLU A 318 -27.69 -17.28 1.13
C GLU A 318 -28.23 -15.92 1.58
N CYS A 319 -27.46 -15.19 2.39
CA CYS A 319 -27.88 -13.90 2.89
C CYS A 319 -27.90 -12.81 1.82
N LEU A 320 -27.11 -12.94 0.74
CA LEU A 320 -27.24 -12.07 -0.43
C LEU A 320 -28.60 -12.26 -1.12
N ASP A 321 -29.09 -13.49 -1.20
CA ASP A 321 -30.39 -13.81 -1.82
C ASP A 321 -31.59 -13.37 -0.97
N MET A 322 -31.40 -13.14 0.33
CA MET A 322 -32.44 -12.66 1.26
C MET A 322 -32.75 -11.17 1.14
N GLY A 323 -32.28 -10.50 0.08
CA GLY A 323 -32.49 -9.07 -0.15
C GLY A 323 -31.42 -8.20 0.48
N ALA A 324 -30.14 -8.58 0.36
CA ALA A 324 -29.04 -7.75 0.82
C ALA A 324 -29.06 -6.36 0.16
N PRO A 325 -29.06 -5.27 0.94
CA PRO A 325 -29.03 -3.93 0.36
C PRO A 325 -27.65 -3.64 -0.26
N PRO A 326 -27.54 -2.71 -1.21
CA PRO A 326 -26.24 -2.10 -1.52
C PRO A 326 -25.64 -1.55 -0.23
N HIS A 327 -24.40 -1.93 0.07
CA HIS A 327 -23.72 -1.54 1.31
C HIS A 327 -22.22 -1.41 1.08
N GLY A 328 -21.56 -0.76 2.04
CA GLY A 328 -20.12 -0.53 2.02
C GLY A 328 -19.64 -0.15 3.40
N GLY A 329 -18.33 -0.20 3.59
CA GLY A 329 -17.75 0.14 4.88
C GLY A 329 -16.28 0.43 4.83
N ILE A 330 -15.76 0.85 5.96
CA ILE A 330 -14.37 1.22 6.18
C ILE A 330 -13.99 0.85 7.60
N ALA A 331 -12.74 0.41 7.77
CA ALA A 331 -12.17 0.19 9.08
C ALA A 331 -10.91 1.04 9.25
N TYR A 332 -10.83 1.77 10.35
CA TYR A 332 -9.62 2.50 10.73
C TYR A 332 -8.80 1.72 11.75
N GLY A 333 -7.50 1.61 11.52
CA GLY A 333 -6.55 1.10 12.52
C GLY A 333 -6.37 2.14 13.63
N LEU A 334 -7.14 2.03 14.71
CA LEU A 334 -7.20 3.06 15.75
C LEU A 334 -5.85 3.24 16.45
N ASP A 335 -5.14 2.14 16.74
CA ASP A 335 -3.81 2.20 17.37
C ASP A 335 -2.82 2.97 16.48
N ARG A 336 -2.89 2.79 15.16
CA ARG A 336 -2.03 3.47 14.19
C ARG A 336 -2.40 4.95 14.06
N LEU A 337 -3.69 5.28 14.03
CA LEU A 337 -4.16 6.67 14.02
C LEU A 337 -3.69 7.41 15.29
N ILE A 338 -3.87 6.82 16.47
CA ILE A 338 -3.44 7.40 17.75
C ILE A 338 -1.92 7.55 17.79
N MET A 339 -1.15 6.54 17.35
CA MET A 339 0.31 6.61 17.27
C MET A 339 0.76 7.84 16.45
N LEU A 340 0.15 8.07 15.28
CA LEU A 340 0.50 9.19 14.42
C LEU A 340 0.07 10.54 15.00
N LEU A 341 -1.12 10.63 15.61
CA LEU A 341 -1.60 11.86 16.24
C LEU A 341 -0.79 12.24 17.50
N ALA A 342 -0.33 11.23 18.25
CA ALA A 342 0.51 11.43 19.44
C ALA A 342 1.99 11.65 19.12
N GLY A 343 2.40 11.52 17.84
CA GLY A 343 3.81 11.58 17.44
C GLY A 343 4.67 10.44 18.00
N ALA A 344 4.04 9.30 18.33
CA ALA A 344 4.73 8.14 18.85
C ALA A 344 5.48 7.37 17.75
N SER A 345 6.55 6.67 18.13
CA SER A 345 7.39 5.92 17.19
C SER A 345 6.96 4.47 17.00
N SER A 346 6.12 3.95 17.90
CA SER A 346 5.55 2.60 17.80
C SER A 346 4.12 2.57 18.31
N ILE A 347 3.28 1.71 17.71
CA ILE A 347 1.92 1.45 18.22
C ILE A 347 1.94 0.86 19.64
N ARG A 348 3.08 0.31 20.08
CA ARG A 348 3.24 -0.19 21.46
C ARG A 348 3.16 0.93 22.49
N ASP A 349 3.48 2.16 22.12
CA ASP A 349 3.44 3.32 23.02
C ASP A 349 2.00 3.83 23.25
N VAL A 350 1.04 3.33 22.48
CA VAL A 350 -0.39 3.71 22.58
C VAL A 350 -1.29 2.54 23.00
N ILE A 351 -0.70 1.39 23.33
CA ILE A 351 -1.39 0.21 23.84
C ILE A 351 -0.92 -0.03 25.28
N SER A 352 -1.84 -0.19 26.23
CA SER A 352 -1.47 -0.32 27.65
C SER A 352 -0.64 -1.57 27.96
N PHE A 353 -0.92 -2.70 27.30
CA PHE A 353 -0.22 -3.98 27.50
C PHE A 353 0.16 -4.65 26.16
N PRO A 354 1.11 -4.06 25.42
CA PRO A 354 1.48 -4.55 24.09
C PRO A 354 2.24 -5.88 24.20
N LYS A 355 2.28 -6.61 23.09
CA LYS A 355 3.08 -7.82 22.92
C LYS A 355 4.45 -7.50 22.30
N THR A 356 5.44 -8.31 22.66
CA THR A 356 6.78 -8.31 22.04
C THR A 356 6.70 -8.76 20.59
N THR A 357 7.81 -8.71 19.85
CA THR A 357 7.90 -9.24 18.47
C THR A 357 7.69 -10.76 18.38
N THR A 358 7.70 -11.47 19.50
CA THR A 358 7.44 -12.92 19.59
C THR A 358 6.03 -13.23 20.09
N ALA A 359 5.10 -12.28 19.98
CA ALA A 359 3.71 -12.38 20.45
C ALA A 359 3.57 -12.64 21.97
N GLN A 360 4.62 -12.33 22.75
CA GLN A 360 4.62 -12.55 24.19
C GLN A 360 4.23 -11.29 24.96
N CYS A 361 3.44 -11.46 26.03
CA CYS A 361 3.23 -10.42 27.03
C CYS A 361 4.34 -10.50 28.08
N ALA A 362 5.29 -9.58 28.06
CA ALA A 362 6.40 -9.58 29.01
C ALA A 362 5.96 -9.41 30.48
N LEU A 363 4.84 -8.71 30.71
CA LEU A 363 4.30 -8.47 32.05
C LEU A 363 3.70 -9.74 32.68
N THR A 364 2.84 -10.44 31.93
CA THR A 364 2.12 -11.62 32.44
C THR A 364 2.82 -12.94 32.11
N LYS A 365 3.88 -12.90 31.30
CA LYS A 365 4.60 -14.07 30.75
C LYS A 365 3.68 -15.00 29.93
N ALA A 366 2.75 -14.41 29.20
CA ALA A 366 1.86 -15.14 28.28
C ALA A 366 2.45 -15.19 26.85
N PRO A 367 2.17 -16.24 26.05
CA PRO A 367 1.51 -17.49 26.47
C PRO A 367 2.39 -18.32 27.42
N SER A 368 1.77 -19.22 28.19
CA SER A 368 2.43 -20.16 29.10
C SER A 368 1.95 -21.59 28.83
N GLU A 369 2.63 -22.58 29.43
CA GLU A 369 2.15 -23.97 29.37
C GLU A 369 0.74 -24.10 29.96
N VAL A 370 -0.07 -24.94 29.32
CA VAL A 370 -1.46 -25.25 29.70
C VAL A 370 -1.48 -26.50 30.56
N ASP A 371 -2.37 -26.56 31.56
CA ASP A 371 -2.53 -27.74 32.41
C ASP A 371 -2.91 -28.98 31.55
N PRO A 372 -2.18 -30.10 31.65
CA PRO A 372 -2.52 -31.34 30.94
C PRO A 372 -3.96 -31.82 31.15
N GLN A 373 -4.58 -31.55 32.30
CA GLN A 373 -5.98 -31.88 32.55
C GLN A 373 -6.93 -31.04 31.66
N GLN A 374 -6.66 -29.75 31.48
CA GLN A 374 -7.42 -28.89 30.58
C GLN A 374 -7.27 -29.33 29.12
N LEU A 375 -6.06 -29.72 28.70
CA LEU A 375 -5.83 -30.28 27.37
C LEU A 375 -6.63 -31.57 27.18
N LYS A 376 -6.66 -32.44 28.19
CA LYS A 376 -7.47 -33.67 28.15
C LYS A 376 -8.94 -33.32 27.97
N GLU A 377 -9.49 -32.36 28.70
CA GLU A 377 -10.90 -31.93 28.53
C GLU A 377 -11.19 -31.41 27.12
N LEU A 378 -10.28 -30.61 26.54
CA LEU A 378 -10.45 -30.05 25.18
C LEU A 378 -10.33 -31.10 24.07
N PHE A 379 -9.46 -32.10 24.23
CA PHE A 379 -9.18 -33.12 23.20
C PHE A 379 -9.87 -34.47 23.43
N SER A 380 -10.63 -34.64 24.52
CA SER A 380 -11.37 -35.88 24.80
C SER A 380 -12.71 -35.95 24.07
N SER A 381 -12.71 -36.01 22.74
CA SER A 381 -13.79 -36.63 21.95
C SER A 381 -13.44 -36.80 20.46
N THR A 382 -12.59 -37.78 20.12
CA THR A 382 -12.56 -38.42 18.79
C THR A 382 -12.10 -39.87 18.90
N LYS A 383 -12.79 -40.68 19.70
CA LYS A 383 -12.77 -42.16 19.59
C LYS A 383 -14.13 -42.75 19.99
N SER A 384 -15.13 -42.61 19.13
CA SER A 384 -16.30 -43.51 19.10
C SER A 384 -17.34 -43.04 18.07
N ASN A 385 -17.25 -43.61 16.86
CA ASN A 385 -18.36 -44.16 16.06
C ASN A 385 -17.95 -44.24 14.59
N VAL A 386 -17.04 -45.17 14.31
CA VAL A 386 -17.03 -45.88 13.03
C VAL A 386 -17.33 -47.34 13.40
N ASN A 387 -18.57 -47.75 13.16
CA ASN A 387 -18.97 -49.12 12.93
C ASN A 387 -19.88 -49.10 11.71
#